data_AF-A0A9W4H988-F1
#
_entry.id   AF-A0A9W4H988-F1
#
_cell.length_a   1.000
_cell.length_b   1.000
_cell.length_c   1.000
_cell.angle_alpha   90.00
_cell.angle_beta   90.00
_cell.angle_gamma   90.00
#
_symmetry.space_group_name_H-M   'P 1'
#
loop_
_entity.id
_entity.type
_entity.pdbx_description
1 polymer ?
#
loop_
_entity_poly.entity_id
_entity_poly.type
_entity_poly.pdbx_seq_one_letter_code
_entity_poly.pdbx_strand_id
1 'polypeptide(L)'
;MSTIRNLAALAVLGLAQAETIGFGPHFSLGPTSSWIREANTTLVLPEVPSPQQDRLALWPGMGTSGGDLIQALAVSFSDPSANCGATAGQWCTWASTLQGEQLGGKQVPANAGDEVNMHYKYNDETSKFDQTVSINGEVVSTLSTKSGQAQGWGTAVECQAEACDGTAAAHEYLDTTIILNAADSSFKDTLAIEEATSSGLKTSDNGKTWTVDSIKIQSHTYNL
;
A
#
# COMPACT_ATOMS: atom_id res chain seq x y z
N MET A 1 0.73 -24.55 -65.86
CA MET A 1 -0.36 -24.28 -64.89
C MET A 1 0.08 -24.86 -63.57
N SER A 2 0.64 -24.02 -62.69
CA SER A 2 -0.04 -23.45 -61.50
C SER A 2 -0.02 -24.44 -60.32
N THR A 3 0.44 -24.17 -59.10
CA THR A 3 1.04 -22.99 -58.45
C THR A 3 1.64 -23.52 -57.14
N ILE A 4 2.81 -23.03 -56.73
CA ILE A 4 3.37 -23.26 -55.40
C ILE A 4 2.44 -22.60 -54.37
N ARG A 5 1.89 -23.38 -53.44
CA ARG A 5 1.14 -22.85 -52.28
C ARG A 5 2.14 -22.54 -51.15
N ASN A 6 2.57 -21.28 -51.08
CA ASN A 6 3.23 -20.74 -49.90
C ASN A 6 2.19 -20.62 -48.77
N LEU A 7 2.35 -21.41 -47.70
CA LEU A 7 1.73 -21.11 -46.41
C LEU A 7 2.56 -20.02 -45.74
N ALA A 8 2.07 -18.77 -45.74
CA ALA A 8 2.59 -17.75 -44.86
C ALA A 8 1.99 -17.98 -43.46
N ALA A 9 2.82 -18.39 -42.51
CA ALA A 9 2.46 -18.37 -41.09
C ALA A 9 2.58 -16.93 -40.60
N LEU A 10 1.44 -16.29 -40.29
CA LEU A 10 1.41 -14.99 -39.62
C LEU A 10 1.65 -15.26 -38.13
N ALA A 11 2.90 -15.08 -37.67
CA ALA A 11 3.20 -15.03 -36.25
C ALA A 11 2.72 -13.67 -35.72
N VAL A 12 1.57 -13.65 -35.05
CA VAL A 12 1.16 -12.50 -34.24
C VAL A 12 2.02 -12.51 -32.99
N LEU A 13 3.09 -11.73 -33.01
CA LEU A 13 3.82 -11.37 -31.80
C LEU A 13 2.91 -10.43 -31.00
N GLY A 14 2.27 -10.96 -29.96
CA GLY A 14 1.62 -10.14 -28.95
C GLY A 14 2.70 -9.29 -28.28
N LEU A 15 2.65 -7.98 -28.50
CA LEU A 15 3.43 -7.03 -27.71
C LEU A 15 2.85 -7.07 -26.30
N ALA A 16 3.57 -7.70 -25.37
CA ALA A 16 3.32 -7.46 -23.95
C ALA A 16 3.62 -5.98 -23.71
N GLN A 17 2.59 -5.15 -23.58
CA GLN A 17 2.77 -3.78 -23.12
C GLN A 17 3.19 -3.85 -21.66
N ALA A 18 4.29 -3.18 -21.32
CA ALA A 18 4.65 -2.98 -19.93
C ALA A 18 3.52 -2.16 -19.28
N GLU A 19 3.04 -2.62 -18.12
CA GLU A 19 2.03 -1.89 -17.34
C GLU A 19 2.63 -0.54 -16.90
N THR A 20 1.92 0.56 -17.14
CA THR A 20 2.30 1.88 -16.63
C THR A 20 2.15 1.86 -15.11
N ILE A 21 3.18 2.30 -14.38
CA ILE A 21 3.18 2.43 -12.92
C ILE A 21 3.68 3.82 -12.55
N GLY A 22 2.98 4.48 -11.62
CA GLY A 22 3.35 5.80 -11.11
C GLY A 22 3.16 5.91 -9.61
N PHE A 23 4.03 6.66 -8.95
CA PHE A 23 3.96 6.98 -7.53
C PHE A 23 3.69 8.47 -7.36
N GLY A 24 2.73 8.77 -6.48
CA GLY A 24 2.33 10.13 -6.14
C GLY A 24 2.81 10.52 -4.73
N PRO A 25 2.01 11.32 -4.01
CA PRO A 25 2.31 11.80 -2.68
C PRO A 25 2.68 10.68 -1.71
N HIS A 26 3.60 10.98 -0.80
CA HIS A 26 4.03 10.00 0.20
C HIS A 26 4.55 10.66 1.48
N PHE A 27 4.52 9.86 2.53
CA PHE A 27 5.24 10.07 3.77
C PHE A 27 6.03 8.80 4.05
N SER A 28 7.34 8.88 4.23
CA SER A 28 8.17 7.69 4.46
C SER A 28 9.30 7.93 5.44
N LEU A 29 9.69 6.84 6.11
CA LEU A 29 10.79 6.79 7.07
C LEU A 29 11.63 5.54 6.77
N GLY A 30 12.94 5.72 6.83
CA GLY A 30 13.91 4.65 6.90
C GLY A 30 15.03 4.72 5.87
N PRO A 31 15.98 3.78 5.97
CA PRO A 31 16.01 2.69 6.95
C PRO A 31 16.35 3.18 8.37
N THR A 32 15.81 2.52 9.40
CA THR A 32 16.33 2.67 10.78
C THR A 32 17.64 1.91 10.95
N SER A 33 18.48 2.34 11.91
CA SER A 33 19.63 1.57 12.40
C SER A 33 19.23 0.32 13.22
N SER A 34 17.94 0.20 13.58
CA SER A 34 17.34 -0.99 14.17
C SER A 34 16.44 -1.70 13.15
N TRP A 35 15.23 -2.10 13.55
CA TRP A 35 14.16 -2.58 12.68
C TRP A 35 12.80 -2.39 13.35
N ILE A 36 11.72 -2.37 12.58
CA ILE A 36 10.36 -2.12 13.06
C ILE A 36 9.74 -3.43 13.53
N ARG A 37 9.32 -3.49 14.81
CA ARG A 37 8.59 -4.63 15.37
C ARG A 37 7.10 -4.53 15.14
N GLU A 38 6.56 -3.32 15.19
CA GLU A 38 5.14 -3.09 15.13
C GLU A 38 4.86 -1.74 14.49
N ALA A 39 3.89 -1.70 13.59
CA ALA A 39 3.39 -0.47 13.02
C ALA A 39 1.87 -0.51 12.95
N ASN A 40 1.24 0.61 13.26
CA ASN A 40 -0.21 0.80 13.23
C ASN A 40 -0.51 2.13 12.56
N THR A 41 -1.54 2.20 11.73
CA THR A 41 -2.10 3.46 11.23
C THR A 41 -3.54 3.25 10.80
N THR A 42 -4.33 4.32 10.76
CA THR A 42 -5.71 4.27 10.24
C THR A 42 -5.83 5.15 9.01
N LEU A 43 -6.16 4.58 7.85
CA LEU A 43 -6.49 5.33 6.65
C LEU A 43 -7.97 5.73 6.69
N VAL A 44 -8.26 7.03 6.59
CA VAL A 44 -9.62 7.50 6.28
C VAL A 44 -9.80 7.47 4.78
N LEU A 45 -10.64 6.56 4.28
CA LEU A 45 -10.76 6.37 2.84
C LEU A 45 -11.34 7.60 2.15
N PRO A 46 -10.71 8.09 1.07
CA PRO A 46 -11.32 9.12 0.25
C PRO A 46 -12.38 8.53 -0.68
N GLU A 47 -13.05 9.41 -1.44
CA GLU A 47 -13.77 8.98 -2.63
C GLU A 47 -12.83 8.29 -3.62
N VAL A 48 -13.30 7.23 -4.28
CA VAL A 48 -12.58 6.66 -5.43
C VAL A 48 -12.53 7.69 -6.58
N PRO A 49 -11.55 7.59 -7.50
CA PRO A 49 -11.53 8.44 -8.68
C PRO A 49 -12.83 8.37 -9.48
N SER A 50 -13.20 9.50 -10.10
CA SER A 50 -14.34 9.58 -11.02
C SER A 50 -13.89 10.15 -12.37
N PRO A 51 -14.01 9.40 -13.48
CA PRO A 51 -14.48 8.01 -13.55
C PRO A 51 -13.57 7.03 -12.81
N GLN A 52 -14.15 5.94 -12.29
CA GLN A 52 -13.39 4.89 -11.61
C GLN A 52 -12.58 4.10 -12.65
N GLN A 53 -11.25 4.14 -12.52
CA GLN A 53 -10.31 3.45 -13.40
C GLN A 53 -9.66 2.26 -12.70
N ASP A 54 -9.02 1.39 -13.48
CA ASP A 54 -8.34 0.22 -12.91
C ASP A 54 -7.08 0.61 -12.14
N ARG A 55 -6.95 0.05 -10.94
CA ARG A 55 -5.75 0.02 -10.09
C ARG A 55 -5.17 1.37 -9.68
N LEU A 56 -5.98 2.14 -8.94
CA LEU A 56 -5.41 3.10 -7.98
C LEU A 56 -5.29 2.43 -6.62
N ALA A 57 -4.09 2.34 -6.07
CA ALA A 57 -3.82 1.76 -4.76
C ALA A 57 -3.36 2.82 -3.75
N LEU A 58 -3.94 2.75 -2.55
CA LEU A 58 -3.49 3.46 -1.36
C LEU A 58 -2.96 2.43 -0.37
N TRP A 59 -1.75 2.65 0.13
CA TRP A 59 -1.18 1.76 1.12
C TRP A 59 -0.23 2.47 2.06
N PRO A 60 -0.16 2.05 3.32
CA PRO A 60 1.06 2.02 4.09
C PRO A 60 1.75 0.65 3.94
N GLY A 61 3.07 0.65 4.09
CA GLY A 61 3.85 -0.57 4.00
C GLY A 61 5.23 -0.46 4.63
N MET A 62 5.87 -1.62 4.78
CA MET A 62 7.21 -1.77 5.35
C MET A 62 8.08 -2.61 4.42
N GLY A 63 9.11 -1.97 3.85
CA GLY A 63 10.18 -2.69 3.16
C GLY A 63 11.01 -3.49 4.14
N THR A 64 11.37 -4.73 3.78
CA THR A 64 12.06 -5.65 4.69
C THR A 64 13.46 -6.03 4.21
N SER A 65 14.27 -6.54 5.14
CA SER A 65 15.59 -7.11 4.86
C SER A 65 15.54 -8.35 3.95
N GLY A 66 14.36 -8.94 3.75
CA GLY A 66 14.14 -10.03 2.81
C GLY A 66 13.93 -9.58 1.36
N GLY A 67 13.84 -8.27 1.11
CA GLY A 67 13.45 -7.73 -0.19
C GLY A 67 11.94 -7.75 -0.44
N ASP A 68 11.14 -7.97 0.60
CA ASP A 68 9.69 -8.01 0.53
C ASP A 68 9.07 -6.65 0.91
N LEU A 69 7.79 -6.50 0.59
CA LEU A 69 6.97 -5.38 1.05
C LEU A 69 5.73 -5.90 1.77
N ILE A 70 5.69 -5.71 3.09
CA ILE A 70 4.51 -5.95 3.93
C ILE A 70 3.61 -4.73 3.81
N GLN A 71 2.36 -4.88 3.40
CA GLN A 71 1.48 -3.75 3.10
C GLN A 71 0.01 -4.12 3.23
N ALA A 72 -0.80 -3.19 3.72
CA ALA A 72 -2.25 -3.30 3.61
C ALA A 72 -2.69 -2.41 2.47
N LEU A 73 -3.61 -2.91 1.66
CA LEU A 73 -4.01 -2.27 0.42
C LEU A 73 -5.45 -1.78 0.53
N ALA A 74 -5.71 -0.60 -0.02
CA ALA A 74 -7.02 -0.16 -0.47
C ALA A 74 -6.91 0.15 -1.96
N VAL A 75 -7.60 -0.61 -2.81
CA VAL A 75 -7.48 -0.51 -4.28
C VAL A 75 -8.83 -0.22 -4.91
N SER A 76 -8.85 0.79 -5.76
CA SER A 76 -9.94 1.05 -6.68
C SER A 76 -9.71 0.28 -7.97
N PHE A 77 -10.73 -0.45 -8.42
CA PHE A 77 -10.73 -1.22 -9.65
C PHE A 77 -11.79 -0.70 -10.61
N SER A 78 -11.60 -0.93 -11.90
CA SER A 78 -12.62 -0.67 -12.92
C SER A 78 -13.85 -1.58 -12.77
N ASP A 79 -13.62 -2.83 -12.34
CA ASP A 79 -14.66 -3.80 -11.94
C ASP A 79 -14.46 -4.23 -10.47
N PRO A 80 -14.92 -3.42 -9.50
CA PRO A 80 -14.76 -3.73 -8.08
C PRO A 80 -15.60 -4.96 -7.65
N SER A 81 -16.66 -5.30 -8.39
CA SER A 81 -17.49 -6.48 -8.12
C SER A 81 -16.72 -7.76 -8.39
N ALA A 82 -15.96 -7.83 -9.49
CA ALA A 82 -15.14 -8.99 -9.81
C ALA A 82 -13.96 -9.18 -8.85
N ASN A 83 -13.45 -8.11 -8.25
CA ASN A 83 -12.26 -8.16 -7.39
C ASN A 83 -12.60 -8.53 -5.93
N CYS A 84 -13.53 -7.82 -5.31
CA CYS A 84 -13.86 -8.06 -3.89
C CYS A 84 -15.37 -8.11 -3.60
N GLY A 85 -16.22 -8.17 -4.63
CA GLY A 85 -17.68 -8.11 -4.46
C GLY A 85 -18.20 -6.71 -4.11
N ALA A 86 -17.40 -5.68 -4.37
CA ALA A 86 -17.75 -4.28 -4.17
C ALA A 86 -18.66 -3.75 -5.30
N THR A 87 -19.25 -2.59 -5.08
CA THR A 87 -19.99 -1.82 -6.08
C THR A 87 -19.18 -0.62 -6.56
N ALA A 88 -19.54 -0.05 -7.71
CA ALA A 88 -18.90 1.16 -8.21
C ALA A 88 -18.94 2.28 -7.16
N GLY A 89 -17.82 2.97 -6.94
CA GLY A 89 -17.67 3.94 -5.85
C GLY A 89 -16.99 3.39 -4.60
N GLN A 90 -16.80 2.07 -4.48
CA GLN A 90 -16.17 1.44 -3.31
C GLN A 90 -14.72 1.02 -3.59
N TRP A 91 -13.94 0.97 -2.51
CA TRP A 91 -12.59 0.42 -2.46
C TRP A 91 -12.63 -1.08 -2.16
N CYS A 92 -11.62 -1.82 -2.61
CA CYS A 92 -11.31 -3.17 -2.14
C CYS A 92 -10.14 -3.12 -1.17
N THR A 93 -10.30 -3.68 0.04
CA THR A 93 -9.28 -3.59 1.10
C THR A 93 -8.83 -4.95 1.63
N TRP A 94 -7.53 -5.13 1.92
CA TRP A 94 -6.99 -6.37 2.48
C TRP A 94 -5.57 -6.25 3.05
N ALA A 95 -5.18 -7.23 3.88
CA ALA A 95 -3.79 -7.43 4.30
C ALA A 95 -2.97 -8.13 3.22
N SER A 96 -1.76 -7.66 2.91
CA SER A 96 -0.98 -8.13 1.75
C SER A 96 0.53 -8.15 1.97
N THR A 97 1.24 -9.01 1.25
CA THR A 97 2.71 -8.98 1.22
C THR A 97 3.18 -9.27 -0.20
N LEU A 98 4.06 -8.43 -0.74
CA LEU A 98 4.74 -8.70 -2.00
C LEU A 98 6.04 -9.49 -1.71
N GLN A 99 6.10 -10.74 -2.18
CA GLN A 99 7.25 -11.65 -2.04
C GLN A 99 7.61 -12.29 -3.39
N GLY A 100 7.91 -11.46 -4.40
CA GLY A 100 7.99 -11.88 -5.80
C GLY A 100 6.62 -12.12 -6.46
N GLU A 101 5.61 -12.48 -5.67
CA GLU A 101 4.19 -12.45 -6.01
C GLU A 101 3.38 -11.72 -4.92
N GLN A 102 2.17 -11.28 -5.25
CA GLN A 102 1.29 -10.63 -4.28
C GLN A 102 0.53 -11.68 -3.47
N LEU A 103 0.89 -11.84 -2.20
CA LEU A 103 0.13 -12.62 -1.23
C LEU A 103 -0.94 -11.74 -0.59
N GLY A 104 -2.13 -12.28 -0.35
CA GLY A 104 -3.26 -11.53 0.18
C GLY A 104 -4.13 -12.32 1.14
N GLY A 105 -4.68 -11.63 2.13
CA GLY A 105 -5.79 -12.09 2.94
C GLY A 105 -7.13 -11.96 2.21
N LYS A 106 -8.23 -12.02 2.96
CA LYS A 106 -9.58 -11.79 2.42
C LYS A 106 -9.71 -10.35 1.91
N GLN A 107 -10.15 -10.17 0.68
CA GLN A 107 -10.51 -8.85 0.15
C GLN A 107 -11.93 -8.47 0.55
N VAL A 108 -12.11 -7.25 1.04
CA VAL A 108 -13.39 -6.77 1.56
C VAL A 108 -13.70 -5.36 1.04
N PRO A 109 -14.93 -5.11 0.55
CA PRO A 109 -15.37 -3.77 0.16
C PRO A 109 -15.30 -2.77 1.31
N ALA A 110 -14.95 -1.53 1.00
CA ALA A 110 -14.98 -0.40 1.93
C ALA A 110 -15.49 0.86 1.22
N ASN A 111 -16.13 1.76 1.97
CA ASN A 111 -16.71 3.01 1.46
C ASN A 111 -15.78 4.19 1.73
N ALA A 112 -15.97 5.27 0.98
CA ALA A 112 -15.42 6.57 1.36
C ALA A 112 -15.86 6.94 2.78
N GLY A 113 -14.95 7.49 3.58
CA GLY A 113 -15.14 7.84 4.98
C GLY A 113 -14.98 6.68 5.96
N ASP A 114 -14.90 5.42 5.51
CA ASP A 114 -14.58 4.31 6.40
C ASP A 114 -13.15 4.46 6.95
N GLU A 115 -12.98 4.13 8.23
CA GLU A 115 -11.70 4.09 8.91
C GLU A 115 -11.07 2.70 8.77
N VAL A 116 -10.02 2.60 7.95
CA VAL A 116 -9.30 1.36 7.69
C VAL A 116 -8.05 1.32 8.56
N ASN A 117 -8.12 0.63 9.69
CA ASN A 117 -6.97 0.38 10.54
C ASN A 117 -6.09 -0.74 9.97
N MET A 118 -4.80 -0.46 9.81
CA MET A 118 -3.81 -1.32 9.21
C MET A 118 -2.68 -1.55 10.21
N HIS A 119 -2.65 -2.76 10.76
CA HIS A 119 -1.76 -3.16 11.85
C HIS A 119 -0.82 -4.27 11.40
N TYR A 120 0.47 -4.12 11.73
CA TYR A 120 1.52 -5.09 11.44
C TYR A 120 2.32 -5.34 12.70
N LYS A 121 2.52 -6.61 13.06
CA LYS A 121 3.27 -6.98 14.26
C LYS A 121 4.17 -8.18 14.02
N TYR A 122 5.44 -8.03 14.34
CA TYR A 122 6.40 -9.13 14.33
C TYR A 122 6.14 -10.08 15.50
N ASN A 123 6.01 -11.35 15.17
CA ASN A 123 5.78 -12.44 16.09
C ASN A 123 7.08 -13.22 16.30
N ASP A 124 7.65 -13.15 17.51
CA ASP A 124 8.92 -13.82 17.83
C ASP A 124 8.85 -15.34 17.73
N GLU A 125 7.69 -15.94 18.04
CA GLU A 125 7.53 -17.40 18.05
C GLU A 125 7.55 -17.97 16.63
N THR A 126 6.93 -17.25 15.69
CA THR A 126 6.81 -17.70 14.29
C THR A 126 7.84 -17.07 13.37
N SER A 127 8.51 -16.00 13.81
CA SER A 127 9.38 -15.15 12.99
C SER A 127 8.67 -14.61 11.73
N LYS A 128 7.40 -14.24 11.89
CA LYS A 128 6.54 -13.67 10.84
C LYS A 128 6.04 -12.30 11.26
N PHE A 129 5.60 -11.52 10.28
CA PHE A 129 4.72 -10.39 10.53
C PHE A 129 3.27 -10.82 10.39
N ASP A 130 2.53 -10.67 11.47
CA ASP A 130 1.09 -10.82 11.52
C ASP A 130 0.45 -9.48 11.16
N GLN A 131 -0.39 -9.49 10.14
CA GLN A 131 -1.11 -8.33 9.64
C GLN A 131 -2.59 -8.46 9.98
N THR A 132 -3.18 -7.36 10.42
CA THR A 132 -4.61 -7.23 10.64
C THR A 132 -5.12 -5.96 9.98
N VAL A 133 -6.14 -6.09 9.15
CA VAL A 133 -6.89 -4.97 8.59
C VAL A 133 -8.28 -4.98 9.19
N SER A 134 -8.67 -3.83 9.73
CA SER A 134 -10.00 -3.62 10.31
C SER A 134 -10.69 -2.44 9.64
N ILE A 135 -11.99 -2.55 9.39
CA ILE A 135 -12.83 -1.45 8.90
C ILE A 135 -13.76 -1.04 10.03
N ASN A 136 -13.73 0.23 10.44
CA ASN A 136 -14.57 0.77 11.52
C ASN A 136 -14.51 -0.07 12.82
N GLY A 137 -13.32 -0.61 13.12
CA GLY A 137 -13.07 -1.44 14.31
C GLY A 137 -13.38 -2.94 14.17
N GLU A 138 -13.92 -3.41 13.04
CA GLU A 138 -14.14 -4.84 12.79
C GLU A 138 -12.99 -5.43 11.96
N VAL A 139 -12.36 -6.51 12.43
CA VAL A 139 -11.31 -7.22 11.67
C VAL A 139 -11.90 -7.90 10.44
N VAL A 140 -11.44 -7.51 9.26
CA VAL A 140 -11.96 -8.01 7.98
C VAL A 140 -10.96 -8.84 7.18
N SER A 141 -9.67 -8.66 7.42
CA SER A 141 -8.60 -9.35 6.69
C SER A 141 -7.38 -9.57 7.58
N THR A 142 -6.75 -10.73 7.45
CA THR A 142 -5.50 -11.05 8.13
C THR A 142 -4.56 -11.78 7.18
N LEU A 143 -3.25 -11.63 7.43
CA LEU A 143 -2.20 -12.33 6.69
C LEU A 143 -0.98 -12.49 7.60
N SER A 144 -0.25 -13.61 7.49
CA SER A 144 0.97 -13.84 8.27
C SER A 144 2.09 -14.37 7.37
N THR A 145 3.13 -13.56 7.18
CA THR A 145 4.23 -13.87 6.24
C THR A 145 5.60 -13.77 6.89
N LYS A 146 6.51 -14.64 6.45
CA LYS A 146 7.92 -14.57 6.84
C LYS A 146 8.65 -13.67 5.86
N SER A 147 9.10 -12.50 6.31
CA SER A 147 9.67 -11.48 5.43
C SER A 147 10.98 -10.86 5.93
N GLY A 148 11.62 -11.45 6.95
CA GLY A 148 12.80 -10.85 7.59
C GLY A 148 12.42 -9.69 8.52
N GLN A 149 13.28 -8.69 8.63
CA GLN A 149 13.09 -7.54 9.52
C GLN A 149 12.66 -6.30 8.73
N ALA A 150 11.59 -5.63 9.16
CA ALA A 150 11.11 -4.39 8.54
C ALA A 150 12.09 -3.23 8.80
N GLN A 151 12.54 -2.55 7.76
CA GLN A 151 13.63 -1.56 7.85
C GLN A 151 13.12 -0.12 7.78
N GLY A 152 11.97 0.10 7.15
CA GLY A 152 11.33 1.40 7.02
C GLY A 152 9.81 1.24 6.97
N TRP A 153 9.12 2.36 7.05
CA TRP A 153 7.67 2.42 6.95
C TRP A 153 7.29 3.66 6.14
N GLY A 154 6.28 3.56 5.29
CA GLY A 154 5.77 4.71 4.57
C GLY A 154 4.43 4.44 3.91
N THR A 155 3.84 5.52 3.40
CA THR A 155 2.61 5.52 2.61
C THR A 155 2.94 5.69 1.14
N ALA A 156 2.07 5.23 0.25
CA ALA A 156 2.10 5.64 -1.14
C ALA A 156 0.70 5.72 -1.73
N VAL A 157 0.62 6.59 -2.74
CA VAL A 157 -0.48 6.65 -3.70
C VAL A 157 0.09 6.13 -5.01
N GLU A 158 -0.35 4.95 -5.43
CA GLU A 158 0.21 4.23 -6.55
C GLU A 158 -0.85 4.07 -7.64
N CYS A 159 -0.55 4.56 -8.84
CA CYS A 159 -1.36 4.27 -10.02
C CYS A 159 -0.73 3.10 -10.77
N GLN A 160 -1.57 2.25 -11.34
CA GLN A 160 -1.21 1.28 -12.36
C GLN A 160 -2.24 1.36 -13.49
N ALA A 161 -1.86 0.92 -14.69
CA ALA A 161 -2.76 0.85 -15.84
C ALA A 161 -3.52 2.17 -16.08
N GLU A 162 -4.84 2.13 -16.22
CA GLU A 162 -5.67 3.30 -16.55
C GLU A 162 -5.77 4.33 -15.42
N ALA A 163 -5.47 3.97 -14.16
CA ALA A 163 -5.46 4.94 -13.06
C ALA A 163 -4.33 5.99 -13.21
N CYS A 164 -3.34 5.75 -14.07
CA CYS A 164 -2.24 6.69 -14.31
C CYS A 164 -2.59 7.89 -15.22
N ASP A 165 -3.84 7.98 -15.68
CA ASP A 165 -4.46 9.18 -16.27
C ASP A 165 -5.61 9.70 -15.36
N GLY A 166 -5.53 9.38 -14.07
CA GLY A 166 -6.56 9.65 -13.06
C GLY A 166 -6.12 10.64 -11.99
N THR A 167 -7.05 10.97 -11.09
CA THR A 167 -6.76 11.78 -9.90
C THR A 167 -7.09 10.99 -8.64
N ALA A 168 -6.11 10.86 -7.76
CA ALA A 168 -6.31 10.40 -6.40
C ALA A 168 -6.79 11.57 -5.53
N ALA A 169 -7.88 11.37 -4.80
CA ALA A 169 -8.39 12.37 -3.87
C ALA A 169 -7.49 12.49 -2.63
N ALA A 170 -7.48 13.69 -2.05
CA ALA A 170 -6.79 13.95 -0.78
C ALA A 170 -7.39 13.06 0.32
N HIS A 171 -6.54 12.56 1.20
CA HIS A 171 -6.91 11.67 2.30
C HIS A 171 -5.93 11.82 3.46
N GLU A 172 -6.18 11.11 4.54
CA GLU A 172 -5.29 11.14 5.69
C GLU A 172 -5.10 9.79 6.36
N TYR A 173 -3.93 9.64 6.96
CA TYR A 173 -3.61 8.58 7.89
C TYR A 173 -3.58 9.16 9.31
N LEU A 174 -4.29 8.51 10.22
CA LEU A 174 -4.44 8.90 11.62
C LEU A 174 -3.72 7.91 12.54
N ASP A 175 -3.31 8.41 13.71
CA ASP A 175 -2.81 7.64 14.84
C ASP A 175 -1.69 6.64 14.47
N THR A 176 -0.77 7.10 13.63
CA THR A 176 0.37 6.29 13.21
C THR A 176 1.30 6.05 14.39
N THR A 177 1.60 4.78 14.66
CA THR A 177 2.59 4.37 15.67
C THR A 177 3.57 3.40 15.04
N ILE A 178 4.87 3.61 15.27
CA ILE A 178 5.96 2.74 14.82
C ILE A 178 6.82 2.39 16.03
N ILE A 179 6.92 1.10 16.37
CA ILE A 179 7.72 0.59 17.47
C ILE A 179 8.93 -0.14 16.90
N LEU A 180 10.12 0.36 17.20
CA LEU A 180 11.38 -0.22 16.79
C LEU A 180 11.82 -1.35 17.73
N ASN A 181 12.76 -2.18 17.30
CA ASN A 181 13.34 -3.24 18.12
C ASN A 181 14.37 -2.73 19.14
N ALA A 182 15.09 -1.68 18.81
CA ALA A 182 15.91 -0.89 19.72
C ALA A 182 15.66 0.60 19.47
N ALA A 183 15.95 1.44 20.46
CA ALA A 183 15.80 2.89 20.31
C ALA A 183 16.72 3.40 19.21
N ASP A 184 16.19 4.22 18.31
CA ASP A 184 16.93 4.92 17.27
C ASP A 184 16.39 6.35 17.17
N SER A 185 17.05 7.27 17.86
CA SER A 185 16.68 8.69 17.86
C SER A 185 16.91 9.39 16.52
N SER A 186 17.69 8.78 15.62
CA SER A 186 18.01 9.31 14.29
C SER A 186 17.01 8.88 13.21
N PHE A 187 16.10 7.94 13.51
CA PHE A 187 15.11 7.47 12.55
C PHE A 187 14.24 8.60 11.99
N LYS A 188 13.87 9.58 12.82
CA LYS A 188 13.14 10.79 12.36
C LYS A 188 13.89 11.60 11.30
N ASP A 189 15.22 11.52 11.25
CA ASP A 189 16.04 12.31 10.32
C ASP A 189 16.00 11.69 8.91
N THR A 190 15.45 10.47 8.78
CA THR A 190 15.18 9.80 7.50
C THR A 190 13.84 10.18 6.87
N LEU A 191 13.08 11.05 7.52
CA LEU A 191 11.75 11.45 7.06
C LEU A 191 11.82 12.08 5.66
N ALA A 192 11.12 11.48 4.72
CA ALA A 192 10.84 12.04 3.41
C ALA A 192 9.32 12.27 3.27
N ILE A 193 8.96 13.44 2.77
CA ILE A 193 7.58 13.84 2.53
C ILE A 193 7.52 14.50 1.16
N GLU A 194 6.59 14.06 0.33
CA GLU A 194 6.26 14.69 -0.94
C GLU A 194 4.74 14.87 -1.03
N GLU A 195 4.30 16.08 -1.35
CA GLU A 195 2.87 16.43 -1.49
C GLU A 195 2.00 15.94 -0.33
N ALA A 196 2.54 16.03 0.89
CA ALA A 196 1.87 15.65 2.11
C ALA A 196 2.26 16.61 3.25
N THR A 197 1.48 16.61 4.32
CA THR A 197 1.78 17.34 5.56
C THR A 197 1.61 16.41 6.74
N SER A 198 2.26 16.72 7.86
CA SER A 198 2.22 15.88 9.06
C SER A 198 2.12 16.73 10.32
N SER A 199 1.48 16.19 11.36
CA SER A 199 1.53 16.75 12.72
C SER A 199 2.92 16.69 13.37
N GLY A 200 3.88 16.03 12.72
CA GLY A 200 5.25 15.86 13.18
C GLY A 200 5.44 14.58 14.01
N LEU A 201 6.63 13.99 13.87
CA LEU A 201 7.07 12.82 14.63
C LEU A 201 7.35 13.15 16.08
N LYS A 202 6.79 12.34 16.99
CA LYS A 202 6.99 12.45 18.44
C LYS A 202 7.55 11.13 18.97
N THR A 203 8.36 11.23 20.02
CA THR A 203 8.84 10.08 20.80
C THR A 203 9.05 10.49 22.25
N SER A 204 8.78 9.60 23.19
CA SER A 204 8.99 9.81 24.63
C SER A 204 10.01 8.84 25.23
N ASP A 205 10.54 7.91 24.43
CA ASP A 205 11.38 6.79 24.84
C ASP A 205 12.69 6.72 24.03
N ASN A 206 13.23 7.89 23.70
CA ASN A 206 14.48 8.08 22.96
C ASN A 206 14.48 7.47 21.55
N GLY A 207 13.32 7.44 20.88
CA GLY A 207 13.20 6.94 19.51
C GLY A 207 12.97 5.43 19.42
N LYS A 208 12.46 4.81 20.49
CA LYS A 208 12.02 3.40 20.47
C LYS A 208 10.59 3.29 19.94
N THR A 209 9.74 4.26 20.26
CA THR A 209 8.38 4.41 19.77
C THR A 209 8.24 5.79 19.13
N TRP A 210 7.76 5.81 17.89
CA TRP A 210 7.46 7.01 17.14
C TRP A 210 5.98 7.10 16.89
N THR A 211 5.39 8.27 17.14
CA THR A 211 3.99 8.54 16.85
C THR A 211 3.83 9.75 15.94
N VAL A 212 2.78 9.70 15.12
CA VAL A 212 2.32 10.80 14.26
C VAL A 212 0.80 10.82 14.33
N ASP A 213 0.24 11.90 14.87
CA ASP A 213 -1.21 12.01 15.08
C ASP A 213 -1.97 12.08 13.73
N SER A 214 -1.42 12.82 12.76
CA SER A 214 -1.98 12.89 11.40
C SER A 214 -0.92 13.05 10.32
N ILE A 215 -1.14 12.35 9.20
CA ILE A 215 -0.43 12.50 7.93
C ILE A 215 -1.49 12.79 6.88
N LYS A 216 -1.47 13.98 6.30
CA LYS A 216 -2.43 14.42 5.28
C LYS A 216 -1.80 14.36 3.92
N ILE A 217 -2.35 13.52 3.07
CA ILE A 217 -1.93 13.32 1.69
C ILE A 217 -2.73 14.26 0.79
N GLN A 218 -2.04 15.05 -0.03
CA GLN A 218 -2.71 15.94 -0.98
C GLN A 218 -3.33 15.13 -2.12
N SER A 219 -4.32 15.74 -2.81
CA SER A 219 -4.82 15.19 -4.05
C SER A 219 -3.73 15.25 -5.12
N HIS A 220 -3.67 14.24 -5.99
CA HIS A 220 -2.65 14.13 -7.02
C HIS A 220 -3.24 13.64 -8.33
N THR A 221 -2.87 14.30 -9.43
CA THR A 221 -3.28 13.95 -10.79
C THR A 221 -2.10 13.37 -11.55
N TYR A 222 -2.24 12.12 -11.97
CA TYR A 222 -1.27 11.45 -12.82
C TYR A 222 -1.46 11.86 -14.29
N ASN A 223 -0.37 11.92 -15.04
CA ASN A 223 -0.36 12.20 -16.48
C ASN A 223 0.75 11.35 -17.14
N LEU A 224 0.68 10.03 -16.96
CA LEU A 224 1.74 9.09 -17.37
C LEU A 224 1.35 8.25 -18.59
#